data_AF-A0A7W0G893-F1
#
_entry.id   AF-A0A7W0G893-F1
#
_cell.length_a   1.000
_cell.length_b   1.000
_cell.length_c   1.000
_cell.angle_alpha   90.00
_cell.angle_beta   90.00
_cell.angle_gamma   90.00
#
_symmetry.space_group_name_H-M   'P 1'
#
loop_
_entity.id
_entity.type
_entity.pdbx_description
1 polymer ?
#
loop_
_entity_poly.entity_id
_entity_poly.type
_entity_poly.pdbx_seq_one_letter_code
_entity_poly.pdbx_strand_id
1 'polypeptide(L)'
;LLLGSTDLRLAFDFRHESWDGVDVAPAVRVDDWDAEGSFRYVRFREPPYSDDDLVELASRVQPLLDHGVEVFAYFRHEDEPSAPAYAQRLRELALGEPGLLSLHSRR
;
A
#
# COMPACT_ATOMS: atom_id res chain seq x y z
N LEU A 1 -7.20 11.19 -22.41
CA LEU A 1 -6.38 11.81 -21.35
C LEU A 1 -4.93 11.62 -21.74
N LEU A 2 -4.17 12.69 -21.94
CA LEU A 2 -2.70 12.58 -21.93
C LEU A 2 -2.30 12.51 -20.45
N LEU A 3 -1.68 11.41 -20.01
CA LEU A 3 -1.36 11.20 -18.59
C LEU A 3 -0.43 12.26 -18.01
N GLY A 4 0.29 13.02 -18.85
CA GLY A 4 1.13 14.17 -18.44
C GLY A 4 0.45 15.54 -18.53
N SER A 5 -0.85 15.63 -18.83
CA SER A 5 -1.57 16.93 -18.92
C SER A 5 -2.24 17.34 -17.62
N THR A 6 -1.92 16.69 -16.49
CA THR A 6 -2.53 16.91 -15.19
C THR A 6 -1.52 16.70 -14.07
N ASP A 7 -1.70 17.41 -12.96
CA ASP A 7 -0.90 17.24 -11.73
C ASP A 7 -1.46 16.13 -10.82
N LEU A 8 -2.47 15.38 -11.27
CA LEU A 8 -3.04 14.27 -10.52
C LEU A 8 -2.09 13.06 -10.50
N ARG A 9 -1.97 12.45 -9.32
CA ARG A 9 -1.35 11.12 -9.17
C ARG A 9 -2.38 10.06 -9.53
N LEU A 10 -2.05 9.22 -10.51
CA LEU A 10 -2.95 8.19 -11.04
C LEU A 10 -2.38 6.79 -10.80
N ALA A 11 -3.25 5.87 -10.37
CA ALA A 11 -2.94 4.45 -10.24
C ALA A 11 -3.95 3.63 -11.03
N PHE A 12 -3.48 2.68 -11.85
CA PHE A 12 -4.34 1.81 -12.66
C PHE A 12 -4.32 0.37 -12.13
N ASP A 13 -5.52 -0.16 -11.86
CA ASP A 13 -5.75 -1.52 -11.38
C ASP A 13 -6.31 -2.38 -12.54
N PHE A 14 -5.42 -2.84 -13.44
CA PHE A 14 -5.81 -3.67 -14.58
C PHE A 14 -6.12 -5.10 -14.15
N ARG A 15 -7.15 -5.71 -14.76
CA ARG A 15 -7.70 -7.02 -14.36
C ARG A 15 -7.71 -8.07 -15.46
N HIS A 16 -7.04 -7.80 -16.57
CA HIS A 16 -7.04 -8.67 -17.73
C HIS A 16 -5.65 -8.62 -18.40
N GLU A 17 -5.14 -9.77 -18.82
CA GLU A 17 -3.81 -9.97 -19.43
C GLU A 17 -3.59 -9.13 -20.70
N SER A 18 -4.67 -8.71 -21.36
CA SER A 18 -4.59 -7.81 -22.53
C SER A 18 -3.94 -6.45 -22.21
N TRP A 19 -3.76 -6.11 -20.94
CA TRP A 19 -3.12 -4.89 -20.46
C TRP A 19 -1.64 -5.08 -20.08
N ASP A 20 -1.11 -6.30 -20.24
CA ASP A 20 0.29 -6.61 -19.96
C ASP A 20 1.20 -5.82 -20.90
N GLY A 21 2.30 -5.30 -20.35
CA GLY A 21 3.30 -4.53 -21.11
C GLY A 21 2.90 -3.10 -21.52
N VAL A 22 1.68 -2.64 -21.22
CA VAL A 22 1.27 -1.25 -21.48
C VAL A 22 2.15 -0.25 -20.72
N ASP A 23 2.64 0.80 -21.35
CA ASP A 23 3.31 1.88 -20.60
C ASP A 23 2.25 2.78 -19.95
N VAL A 24 2.38 3.01 -18.65
CA VAL A 24 1.48 3.88 -17.88
C VAL A 24 2.15 5.14 -17.36
N ALA A 25 3.44 5.36 -17.63
CA ALA A 25 4.14 6.55 -17.14
C ALA A 25 3.43 7.86 -17.59
N PRO A 26 3.33 8.88 -16.72
CA PRO A 26 3.86 8.98 -15.35
C PRO A 26 2.95 8.38 -14.24
N ALA A 27 1.85 7.69 -14.59
CA ALA A 27 1.03 6.97 -13.62
C ALA A 27 1.74 5.68 -13.14
N VAL A 28 1.18 5.04 -12.12
CA VAL A 28 1.68 3.75 -11.60
C VAL A 28 0.65 2.64 -11.79
N ARG A 29 1.12 1.40 -11.86
CA ARG A 29 0.25 0.23 -11.73
C ARG A 29 -0.01 -0.07 -10.26
N VAL A 30 -1.24 -0.48 -9.94
CA VAL A 30 -1.54 -1.03 -8.61
C VAL A 30 -0.78 -2.34 -8.42
N ASP A 31 -0.27 -2.55 -7.21
CA ASP A 31 0.49 -3.74 -6.80
C ASP A 31 1.88 -3.89 -7.46
N ASP A 32 2.31 -2.87 -8.21
CA ASP A 32 3.68 -2.78 -8.73
C ASP A 32 4.62 -2.20 -7.65
N TRP A 33 5.55 -3.04 -7.18
CA TRP A 33 6.56 -2.72 -6.16
C TRP A 33 7.88 -2.21 -6.73
N ASP A 34 8.04 -2.19 -8.06
CA ASP A 34 9.25 -1.74 -8.76
C ASP A 34 9.07 -0.50 -9.67
N ALA A 35 7.84 -0.02 -9.90
CA ALA A 35 7.53 1.28 -10.52
C ALA A 35 8.45 2.46 -10.15
N GLU A 36 8.83 3.25 -11.16
CA GLU A 36 9.73 4.41 -11.02
C GLU A 36 9.05 5.68 -10.47
N GLY A 37 7.74 5.65 -10.27
CA GLY A 37 6.97 6.79 -9.76
C GLY A 37 7.30 7.15 -8.31
N SER A 38 7.02 8.41 -7.92
CA SER A 38 7.25 8.92 -6.56
C SER A 38 6.36 8.31 -5.48
N PHE A 39 5.44 7.42 -5.84
CA PHE A 39 4.52 6.77 -4.91
C PHE A 39 4.19 5.35 -5.35
N ARG A 40 3.83 4.50 -4.39
CA ARG A 40 3.27 3.16 -4.62
C ARG A 40 1.82 3.10 -4.21
N TYR A 41 1.05 2.30 -4.94
CA TYR A 41 -0.34 2.02 -4.63
C TYR A 41 -0.53 0.50 -4.54
N VAL A 42 -0.74 0.00 -3.33
CA VAL A 42 -0.77 -1.45 -3.05
C VAL A 42 -2.09 -1.83 -2.40
N ARG A 43 -2.66 -2.96 -2.81
CA ARG A 43 -3.93 -3.51 -2.34
C ARG A 43 -3.75 -4.97 -1.90
N PHE A 44 -3.88 -5.19 -0.60
CA PHE A 44 -3.84 -6.52 0.02
C PHE A 44 -5.25 -7.14 -0.04
N ARG A 45 -5.42 -8.27 -0.73
CA ARG A 45 -6.73 -8.83 -1.09
C ARG A 45 -7.01 -10.25 -0.61
N GLU A 46 -6.02 -10.91 -0.04
CA GLU A 46 -6.06 -12.32 0.33
C GLU A 46 -5.92 -12.49 1.86
N PRO A 47 -6.92 -12.06 2.64
CA PRO A 47 -6.94 -12.37 4.06
C PRO A 47 -7.21 -13.87 4.31
N PRO A 48 -6.93 -14.38 5.52
CA PRO A 48 -6.41 -13.66 6.68
C PRO A 48 -4.90 -13.36 6.57
N TYR A 49 -4.47 -12.26 7.19
CA TYR A 49 -3.04 -11.95 7.37
C TYR A 49 -2.61 -12.30 8.78
N SER A 50 -1.56 -13.11 8.91
CA SER A 50 -0.85 -13.35 10.16
C SER A 50 0.07 -12.19 10.52
N ASP A 51 0.61 -12.17 11.75
CA ASP A 51 1.61 -11.17 12.13
C ASP A 51 2.89 -11.29 11.27
N ASP A 52 3.30 -12.51 10.92
CA ASP A 52 4.46 -12.78 10.08
C ASP A 52 4.25 -12.22 8.65
N ASP A 53 3.04 -12.36 8.09
CA ASP A 53 2.71 -11.75 6.79
C ASP A 53 2.82 -10.22 6.85
N LEU A 54 2.37 -9.61 7.95
CA LEU A 54 2.45 -8.16 8.14
C LEU A 54 3.89 -7.68 8.36
N VAL A 55 4.74 -8.49 9.01
CA VAL A 55 6.19 -8.22 9.14
C VAL A 55 6.86 -8.27 7.77
N GLU A 56 6.53 -9.25 6.93
CA GLU A 56 7.05 -9.32 5.57
C GLU A 56 6.63 -8.10 4.77
N LEU A 57 5.34 -7.73 4.81
CA LEU A 57 4.85 -6.51 4.15
C LEU A 57 5.57 -5.25 4.66
N ALA A 58 5.80 -5.14 5.98
CA ALA A 58 6.54 -4.01 6.55
C ALA A 58 7.98 -3.94 6.02
N SER A 59 8.66 -5.08 5.90
CA SER A 59 10.03 -5.14 5.35
C SER A 59 10.13 -4.71 3.88
N ARG A 60 9.03 -4.80 3.12
CA ARG A 60 8.92 -4.29 1.75
C ARG A 60 8.59 -2.80 1.69
N VAL A 61 7.78 -2.32 2.64
CA VAL A 61 7.37 -0.92 2.73
C VAL A 61 8.50 -0.03 3.26
N GLN A 62 9.24 -0.48 4.27
CA GLN A 62 10.29 0.32 4.94
C GLN A 62 11.32 0.91 3.97
N PRO A 63 11.95 0.14 3.05
CA PRO A 63 12.90 0.70 2.10
C PRO A 63 12.28 1.78 1.22
N LEU A 64 11.01 1.64 0.79
CA LEU A 64 10.34 2.65 -0.03
C LEU A 64 10.23 3.97 0.74
N LEU A 65 9.81 3.90 2.01
CA LEU A 65 9.68 5.08 2.87
C LEU A 65 11.03 5.74 3.13
N ASP A 66 12.09 4.96 3.38
CA ASP A 66 13.46 5.46 3.60
C ASP A 66 13.99 6.22 2.37
N HIS A 67 13.56 5.83 1.16
CA HIS A 67 13.90 6.52 -0.09
C HIS A 67 12.92 7.66 -0.45
N GLY A 68 11.99 8.01 0.44
CA GLY A 68 11.04 9.11 0.25
C GLY A 68 9.89 8.79 -0.69
N VAL A 69 9.63 7.52 -0.99
CA VAL A 69 8.48 7.09 -1.80
C VAL A 69 7.24 7.04 -0.91
N GLU A 70 6.17 7.72 -1.31
CA GLU A 70 4.89 7.65 -0.60
C GLU A 70 4.21 6.30 -0.85
N VAL A 71 3.75 5.60 0.19
CA VAL A 71 3.09 4.30 0.05
C VAL A 71 1.62 4.39 0.46
N PHE A 72 0.72 4.17 -0.50
CA PHE A 72 -0.71 4.03 -0.29
C PHE A 72 -1.07 2.55 -0.23
N ALA A 73 -1.21 1.99 0.98
CA ALA A 73 -1.47 0.57 1.21
C ALA A 73 -2.88 0.34 1.77
N TYR A 74 -3.68 -0.50 1.10
CA TYR A 74 -5.08 -0.76 1.47
C TYR A 74 -5.35 -2.25 1.63
N PHE A 75 -5.93 -2.63 2.77
CA PHE A 75 -6.50 -3.96 2.95
C PHE A 75 -7.93 -3.99 2.40
N ARG A 76 -8.28 -5.05 1.68
CA ARG A 76 -9.65 -5.32 1.24
C ARG A 76 -10.57 -5.37 2.48
N HIS A 77 -11.77 -4.80 2.34
CA HIS A 77 -12.83 -4.98 3.32
C HIS A 77 -13.42 -6.38 3.19
N GLU A 78 -13.48 -7.09 4.30
CA GLU A 78 -14.12 -8.40 4.44
C GLU A 78 -15.38 -8.28 5.30
N ASP A 79 -16.19 -9.35 5.30
CA ASP A 79 -17.35 -9.46 6.19
C ASP A 79 -16.93 -9.39 7.67
N GLU A 80 -15.77 -9.97 8.01
CA GLU A 80 -15.13 -9.76 9.31
C GLU A 80 -14.36 -8.44 9.33
N PRO A 81 -14.52 -7.57 10.36
CA PRO A 81 -13.90 -6.25 10.39
C PRO A 81 -12.41 -6.28 10.79
N SER A 82 -11.62 -7.18 10.21
CA SER A 82 -10.19 -7.38 10.50
C SER A 82 -9.27 -6.38 9.77
N ALA A 83 -9.70 -5.85 8.62
CA ALA A 83 -8.90 -4.95 7.78
C ALA A 83 -8.33 -3.71 8.50
N PRO A 84 -9.07 -2.99 9.38
CA PRO A 84 -8.51 -1.88 10.15
C PRO A 84 -7.39 -2.31 11.09
N ALA A 85 -7.50 -3.49 11.71
CA ALA A 85 -6.47 -4.01 12.61
C ALA A 85 -5.18 -4.36 11.84
N TYR A 86 -5.30 -4.98 10.66
CA TYR A 86 -4.16 -5.23 9.78
C TYR A 86 -3.47 -3.93 9.34
N ALA A 87 -4.26 -2.92 8.93
CA ALA A 87 -3.73 -1.62 8.53
C ALA A 87 -2.96 -0.92 9.66
N GLN A 88 -3.52 -0.96 10.88
CA GLN A 88 -2.86 -0.39 12.04
C GLN A 88 -1.56 -1.14 12.35
N ARG A 89 -1.59 -2.47 12.38
CA ARG A 89 -0.42 -3.29 12.71
C ARG A 89 0.71 -3.13 11.68
N LEU A 90 0.39 -3.13 10.39
CA LEU A 90 1.36 -2.84 9.33
C LEU A 90 2.01 -1.47 9.53
N ARG A 91 1.22 -0.45 9.87
CA ARG A 91 1.72 0.91 10.09
C ARG A 91 2.69 0.97 11.29
N GLU A 92 2.38 0.28 12.39
CA GLU A 92 3.26 0.19 13.56
C GLU A 92 4.60 -0.46 13.18
N LEU A 93 4.55 -1.59 12.47
CA LEU A 93 5.73 -2.32 12.01
C LEU A 93 6.58 -1.49 11.04
N ALA A 94 5.94 -0.82 10.08
CA ALA A 94 6.65 -0.07 9.03
C ALA A 94 7.24 1.26 9.51
N LEU A 95 6.57 1.96 10.44
CA LEU A 95 6.99 3.29 10.91
C LEU A 95 7.74 3.28 12.24
N GLY A 96 7.75 2.15 12.96
CA GLY A 96 8.33 2.08 14.31
C GLY A 96 7.54 2.87 15.36
N GLU A 97 6.30 3.26 15.07
CA GLU A 97 5.44 4.06 15.94
C GLU A 97 4.58 3.16 16.84
N PRO A 98 4.43 3.47 18.14
CA PRO A 98 3.47 2.76 18.99
C PRO A 98 2.03 3.05 18.52
N GLY A 99 1.22 1.99 18.43
CA GLY A 99 -0.14 2.03 17.90
C GLY A 99 -1.02 3.14 18.44
N LEU A 100 -1.85 3.71 17.56
CA LEU A 100 -2.80 4.80 17.87
C LEU A 100 -3.81 4.43 18.97
N LEU A 101 -4.04 3.13 19.20
CA LEU A 101 -4.84 2.61 20.32
C LEU A 101 -4.14 2.73 21.67
N SER A 102 -2.80 2.81 21.71
CA SER A 102 -2.01 2.94 22.93
C SER A 102 -2.06 4.35 23.55
N LEU A 103 -2.53 5.36 22.81
CA LEU A 103 -2.67 6.74 23.30
C LEU A 103 -3.94 6.98 24.13
N HIS A 104 -4.92 6.06 24.08
CA HIS A 104 -6.20 6.23 24.78
C HIS A 104 -6.27 5.48 26.14
N SER A 105 -5.23 4.74 26.52
CA SER A 105 -5.17 4.00 27.80
C SER A 105 -4.23 4.64 28.84
N ARG A 106 -4.23 5.98 28.92
CA ARG A 106 -3.72 6.70 30.10
C ARG A 106 -4.79 7.68 30.60
N ARG A 107 -5.64 7.17 31.48
CA ARG A 107 -6.33 7.98 32.50
C ARG A 107 -6.10 7.31 33.85
#